data_AF-A0A2N5FYH1-F1
#
_entry.id   AF-A0A2N5FYH1-F1
#
_cell.length_a   1.000
_cell.length_b   1.000
_cell.length_c   1.000
_cell.angle_alpha   90.00
_cell.angle_beta   90.00
_cell.angle_gamma   90.00
#
_symmetry.space_group_name_H-M   'P 1'
#
loop_
_entity.id
_entity.type
_entity.pdbx_description
1 polymer ?
#
loop_
_entity_poly.entity_id
_entity_poly.type
_entity_poly.pdbx_seq_one_letter_code
_entity_poly.pdbx_strand_id
1 'polypeptide(L)'
;MATPAQKHFRKQMKALNRSSQAFNQTDIYQPAFKIRQPRPRWSYSLIAIVLILVVLSGMPKQFYDNFIVYKHDKMIAYLKEQQAYTEQSAAILNTYLMQSSAPASLNLNSLQESKKILSDLILEANNMKAPSAFKEHKNSVIGIMEKRLFIVTYLEVLASSSNQNYNELTPHINELKTRQQLERNQLAGIFEEENIPYILEDDGTIQYEYKTYRPGNGKSN
;
A
#
# COMPACT_ATOMS: atom_id res chain seq x y z
N MET A 1 -47.27 59.98 -71.38
CA MET A 1 -46.16 59.02 -71.58
C MET A 1 -44.85 59.80 -71.62
N ALA A 2 -43.80 59.36 -70.91
CA ALA A 2 -42.51 60.06 -70.92
C ALA A 2 -41.83 59.91 -72.29
N THR A 3 -41.32 61.03 -72.84
CA THR A 3 -40.65 61.05 -74.14
C THR A 3 -39.32 60.28 -74.08
N PRO A 4 -38.80 59.78 -75.23
CA PRO A 4 -37.54 59.03 -75.28
C PRO A 4 -36.37 59.78 -74.63
N ALA A 5 -36.32 61.10 -74.80
CA ALA A 5 -35.32 61.97 -74.18
C ALA A 5 -35.38 61.97 -72.64
N GLN A 6 -36.59 62.02 -72.07
CA GLN A 6 -36.77 61.97 -70.61
C GLN A 6 -36.35 60.62 -70.02
N LYS A 7 -36.57 59.51 -70.75
CA LYS A 7 -36.09 58.19 -70.32
C LYS A 7 -34.56 58.10 -70.33
N HIS A 8 -33.91 58.69 -71.34
CA HIS A 8 -32.45 58.68 -71.45
C HIS A 8 -31.81 59.51 -70.33
N PHE A 9 -32.35 60.70 -70.06
CA PHE A 9 -31.90 61.55 -68.96
C PHE A 9 -32.04 60.88 -67.60
N ARG A 10 -33.19 60.23 -67.35
CA ARG A 10 -33.43 59.50 -66.09
C ARG A 10 -32.48 58.31 -65.91
N LYS A 11 -32.07 57.66 -67.01
CA LYS A 11 -31.08 56.57 -67.00
C LYS A 11 -29.68 57.09 -66.69
N GLN A 12 -29.28 58.23 -67.29
CA GLN A 12 -28.00 58.88 -67.00
C GLN A 12 -27.92 59.38 -65.55
N MET A 13 -28.99 60.01 -65.05
CA MET A 13 -29.03 60.46 -63.65
C MET A 13 -28.97 59.30 -62.65
N LYS A 14 -29.58 58.15 -62.95
CA LYS A 14 -29.44 56.94 -62.13
C LYS A 14 -28.02 56.35 -62.17
N ALA A 15 -27.34 56.42 -63.32
CA ALA A 15 -25.96 55.98 -63.45
C ALA A 15 -25.00 56.90 -62.66
N LEU A 16 -25.20 58.21 -62.78
CA LEU A 16 -24.45 59.23 -62.02
C LEU A 16 -24.64 59.11 -60.51
N ASN A 17 -25.87 58.84 -60.05
CA ASN A 17 -26.13 58.67 -58.61
C ASN A 17 -25.55 57.35 -58.06
N ARG A 18 -25.42 56.31 -58.90
CA ARG A 18 -24.70 55.08 -58.55
C ARG A 18 -23.19 55.29 -58.51
N SER A 19 -22.64 56.05 -59.46
CA SER A 19 -21.20 56.34 -59.48
C SER A 19 -20.79 57.30 -58.36
N SER A 20 -21.64 58.27 -57.98
CA SER A 20 -21.37 59.16 -56.84
C SER A 20 -21.38 58.42 -55.50
N GLN A 21 -22.25 57.42 -55.32
CA GLN A 21 -22.23 56.55 -54.13
C GLN A 21 -20.96 55.70 -54.03
N ALA A 22 -20.32 55.35 -55.16
CA ALA A 22 -19.05 54.64 -55.17
C ALA A 22 -17.85 55.55 -54.82
N PHE A 23 -17.95 56.86 -55.07
CA PHE A 23 -16.92 57.84 -54.68
C PHE A 23 -16.90 58.17 -53.18
N ASN A 24 -17.97 57.88 -52.44
CA ASN A 24 -18.03 58.08 -50.99
C ASN A 24 -17.52 56.88 -50.19
N GLN A 25 -16.98 55.82 -50.82
CA GLN A 25 -16.38 54.68 -50.12
C GLN A 25 -14.86 54.75 -49.97
N THR A 26 -14.19 55.77 -50.55
CA THR A 26 -12.79 56.08 -50.20
C THR A 26 -12.76 56.98 -48.96
N ASP A 27 -13.13 56.40 -47.82
CA ASP A 27 -12.93 57.00 -46.50
C ASP A 27 -11.42 57.13 -46.23
N ILE A 28 -10.87 58.33 -46.44
CA ILE A 28 -9.49 58.68 -46.05
C ILE A 28 -9.39 58.92 -44.52
N TYR A 29 -10.53 58.97 -43.81
CA TYR A 29 -10.57 59.23 -42.37
C TYR A 29 -11.56 58.29 -41.65
N GLN A 30 -11.14 57.05 -41.39
CA GLN A 30 -11.72 56.28 -40.28
C GLN A 30 -10.75 56.35 -39.09
N PRO A 31 -11.18 56.77 -37.89
CA PRO A 31 -10.37 56.58 -36.71
C PRO A 31 -10.13 55.08 -36.54
N ALA A 32 -8.87 54.68 -36.48
CA ALA A 32 -8.48 53.29 -36.30
C ALA A 32 -8.98 52.76 -34.94
N PHE A 33 -10.26 52.39 -34.86
CA PHE A 33 -10.75 51.53 -33.82
C PHE A 33 -9.96 50.24 -33.96
N LYS A 34 -9.03 50.01 -33.03
CA LYS A 34 -8.31 48.74 -32.89
C LYS A 34 -9.37 47.64 -32.81
N ILE A 35 -9.63 46.98 -33.94
CA ILE A 35 -10.47 45.80 -34.01
C ILE A 35 -9.75 44.76 -33.16
N ARG A 36 -10.17 44.61 -31.89
CA ARG A 36 -9.71 43.51 -31.04
C ARG A 36 -10.21 42.25 -31.71
N GLN A 37 -9.33 41.59 -32.46
CA GLN A 37 -9.67 40.32 -33.09
C GLN A 37 -10.21 39.38 -32.01
N PRO A 38 -11.38 38.76 -32.22
CA PRO A 38 -11.93 37.83 -31.24
C PRO A 38 -10.92 36.71 -31.07
N ARG A 39 -10.34 36.60 -29.86
CA ARG A 39 -9.42 35.49 -29.56
C ARG A 39 -10.12 34.18 -29.91
N PRO A 40 -9.47 33.26 -30.65
CA PRO A 40 -10.11 32.04 -31.07
C PRO A 40 -10.53 31.26 -29.82
N ARG A 41 -11.83 30.96 -29.67
CA ARG A 41 -12.38 30.26 -28.49
C ARG A 41 -11.69 28.92 -28.22
N TRP A 42 -11.11 28.32 -29.26
CA TRP A 42 -10.28 27.12 -29.19
C TRP A 42 -9.00 27.26 -28.34
N SER A 43 -8.47 28.48 -28.20
CA SER A 43 -7.30 28.72 -27.34
C SER A 43 -7.60 28.44 -25.87
N TYR A 44 -8.80 28.78 -25.39
CA TYR A 44 -9.23 28.43 -24.03
C TYR A 44 -9.41 26.92 -23.85
N SER A 45 -9.87 26.22 -24.89
CA SER A 45 -10.00 24.76 -24.87
C SER A 45 -8.63 24.07 -24.78
N LEU A 46 -7.63 24.56 -25.53
CA LEU A 46 -6.25 24.07 -25.45
C LEU A 46 -5.62 24.33 -24.07
N ILE A 47 -5.83 25.52 -23.50
CA ILE A 47 -5.34 25.85 -22.16
C ILE A 47 -5.97 24.94 -21.10
N ALA A 48 -7.27 24.65 -21.20
CA ALA A 48 -7.95 23.74 -20.30
C ALA A 48 -7.39 22.30 -20.39
N ILE A 49 -7.13 21.81 -21.61
CA ILE A 49 -6.52 20.49 -21.82
C ILE A 49 -5.11 20.43 -21.23
N VAL A 50 -4.30 21.47 -21.44
CA VAL A 50 -2.94 21.55 -20.86
C VAL A 50 -2.98 21.56 -19.33
N LEU A 51 -3.90 22.31 -18.72
CA LEU A 51 -4.10 22.29 -17.27
C LEU A 51 -4.51 20.91 -16.76
N ILE A 52 -5.42 20.22 -17.45
CA ILE A 52 -5.84 18.85 -17.11
C ILE A 52 -4.65 17.88 -17.19
N LEU A 53 -3.82 17.98 -18.24
CA LEU A 53 -2.61 17.15 -18.39
C LEU A 53 -1.59 17.41 -17.30
N VAL A 54 -1.40 18.67 -16.87
CA VAL A 54 -0.50 19.02 -15.76
C VAL A 54 -1.00 18.42 -14.45
N VAL A 55 -2.30 18.49 -14.17
CA VAL A 55 -2.90 17.88 -12.97
C VAL A 55 -2.81 16.35 -13.01
N LEU A 56 -3.08 15.73 -14.17
CA LEU A 56 -2.97 14.27 -14.39
C LEU A 56 -1.53 13.75 -14.37
N SER A 57 -0.55 14.59 -14.70
CA SER A 57 0.87 14.21 -14.71
C SER A 57 1.43 14.02 -13.30
N GLY A 58 1.15 14.96 -12.39
CA GLY A 58 1.79 15.01 -11.08
C GLY A 58 1.00 14.35 -9.94
N MET A 59 -0.31 14.61 -9.86
CA MET A 59 -1.09 14.19 -8.70
C MET A 59 -1.25 12.68 -8.56
N PRO A 60 -1.60 11.91 -9.62
CA PRO A 60 -1.84 10.47 -9.49
C PRO A 60 -0.61 9.70 -8.99
N LYS A 61 0.59 10.11 -9.44
CA LYS A 61 1.84 9.50 -9.01
C LYS A 61 2.11 9.73 -7.52
N GLN A 62 1.93 10.97 -7.04
CA GLN A 62 2.09 11.28 -5.62
C GLN A 62 1.08 10.53 -4.76
N PHE A 63 -0.20 10.46 -5.18
CA PHE A 63 -1.21 9.69 -4.46
C PHE A 63 -0.87 8.19 -4.42
N TYR A 64 -0.40 7.62 -5.53
CA TYR A 64 0.00 6.23 -5.62
C TYR A 64 1.21 5.91 -4.73
N ASP A 65 2.26 6.73 -4.81
CA ASP A 65 3.45 6.57 -3.97
C ASP A 65 3.07 6.67 -2.49
N ASN A 66 2.22 7.64 -2.14
CA ASN A 66 1.78 7.81 -0.75
C ASN A 66 0.97 6.62 -0.24
N PHE A 67 0.10 6.05 -1.08
CA PHE A 67 -0.68 4.88 -0.75
C PHE A 67 0.19 3.65 -0.53
N ILE A 68 1.17 3.40 -1.41
CA ILE A 68 2.08 2.26 -1.25
C ILE A 68 2.92 2.41 0.00
N VAL A 69 3.51 3.58 0.24
CA VAL A 69 4.35 3.79 1.43
C VAL A 69 3.53 3.57 2.70
N TYR A 70 2.30 4.08 2.76
CA TYR A 70 1.41 3.84 3.90
C TYR A 70 1.09 2.35 4.11
N LYS A 71 0.88 1.59 3.04
CA LYS A 71 0.65 0.15 3.10
C LYS A 71 1.89 -0.58 3.62
N HIS A 72 3.07 -0.24 3.11
CA HIS A 72 4.34 -0.84 3.52
C HIS A 72 4.69 -0.50 4.97
N ASP A 73 4.46 0.74 5.42
CA ASP A 73 4.68 1.14 6.82
C ASP A 73 3.82 0.30 7.78
N LYS A 74 2.56 0.03 7.43
CA LYS A 74 1.69 -0.85 8.23
C LYS A 74 2.16 -2.29 8.24
N MET A 75 2.59 -2.80 7.09
CA MET A 75 3.14 -4.14 6.96
C MET A 75 4.36 -4.30 7.86
N ILE A 76 5.33 -3.39 7.78
CA ILE A 76 6.57 -3.45 8.56
C ILE A 76 6.27 -3.34 10.05
N ALA A 77 5.39 -2.42 10.44
CA ALA A 77 4.98 -2.29 11.83
C ALA A 77 4.41 -3.60 12.37
N TYR A 78 3.56 -4.27 11.59
CA TYR A 78 3.00 -5.56 11.93
C TYR A 78 4.07 -6.67 11.99
N LEU A 79 4.92 -6.81 10.97
CA LEU A 79 5.96 -7.85 10.92
C LEU A 79 6.97 -7.69 12.06
N LYS A 80 7.35 -6.46 12.39
CA LYS A 80 8.25 -6.17 13.51
C LYS A 80 7.64 -6.56 14.85
N GLU A 81 6.37 -6.23 15.06
CA GLU A 81 5.64 -6.58 16.28
C GLU A 81 5.49 -8.11 16.41
N GLN A 82 5.11 -8.76 15.32
CA GLN A 82 4.99 -10.21 15.22
C GLN A 82 6.32 -10.93 15.49
N GLN A 83 7.42 -10.46 14.89
CA GLN A 83 8.75 -11.01 15.12
C GLN A 83 9.13 -10.91 16.60
N ALA A 84 8.91 -9.76 17.24
CA ALA A 84 9.21 -9.57 18.65
C ALA A 84 8.47 -10.59 19.55
N TYR A 85 7.16 -10.78 19.37
CA TYR A 85 6.40 -11.77 20.15
C TYR A 85 6.81 -13.21 19.84
N THR A 86 7.14 -13.49 18.57
CA THR A 86 7.56 -14.83 18.13
C THR A 86 8.92 -15.19 18.71
N GLU A 87 9.86 -14.25 18.74
CA GLU A 87 11.18 -14.43 19.35
C GLU A 87 11.08 -14.60 20.87
N GLN A 88 10.31 -13.74 21.56
CA GLN A 88 10.11 -13.85 23.01
C GLN A 88 9.50 -15.19 23.40
N SER A 89 8.42 -15.61 22.72
CA SER A 89 7.78 -16.90 23.00
C SER A 89 8.65 -18.10 22.62
N ALA A 90 9.50 -17.99 21.58
CA ALA A 90 10.47 -19.03 21.24
C ALA A 90 11.57 -19.15 22.29
N ALA A 91 12.10 -18.02 22.79
CA ALA A 91 13.14 -17.99 23.81
C ALA A 91 12.68 -18.66 25.12
N ILE A 92 11.42 -18.40 25.53
CA ILE A 92 10.81 -19.07 26.69
C ILE A 92 10.81 -20.59 26.50
N LEU A 93 10.27 -21.08 25.38
CA LEU A 93 10.20 -22.52 25.13
C LEU A 93 11.59 -23.17 25.03
N ASN A 94 12.53 -22.53 24.33
CA ASN A 94 13.88 -23.05 24.13
C ASN A 94 14.64 -23.21 25.45
N THR A 95 14.41 -22.32 26.42
CA THR A 95 15.00 -22.43 27.76
C THR A 95 14.67 -23.78 28.42
N TYR A 96 13.43 -24.26 28.25
CA TYR A 96 13.00 -25.55 28.80
C TYR A 96 13.36 -26.75 27.93
N LEU A 97 13.38 -26.60 26.60
CA LEU A 97 13.79 -27.67 25.70
C LEU A 97 15.30 -28.00 25.81
N MET A 98 16.13 -27.02 26.15
CA MET A 98 17.55 -27.28 26.43
C MET A 98 17.74 -27.99 27.78
N GLN A 99 16.92 -27.66 28.78
CA GLN A 99 16.97 -28.24 30.12
C GLN A 99 16.31 -29.63 30.22
N SER A 100 15.35 -29.96 29.35
CA SER A 100 14.61 -31.23 29.39
C SER A 100 15.47 -32.47 29.11
N SER A 101 16.70 -32.29 28.61
CA SER A 101 17.71 -33.35 28.52
C SER A 101 18.19 -33.85 29.91
N ALA A 102 17.94 -33.08 30.98
CA ALA A 102 18.23 -33.43 32.37
C ALA A 102 16.99 -33.14 33.29
N PRO A 103 16.11 -34.14 33.53
CA PRO A 103 14.80 -33.94 34.17
C PRO A 103 14.86 -33.44 35.63
N ALA A 104 16.01 -33.52 36.30
CA ALA A 104 16.20 -33.05 37.67
C ALA A 104 16.25 -31.51 37.83
N SER A 105 16.19 -30.75 36.72
CA SER A 105 16.41 -29.29 36.72
C SER A 105 15.17 -28.43 36.43
N LEU A 106 14.01 -29.03 36.12
CA LEU A 106 12.80 -28.28 35.81
C LEU A 106 12.16 -27.72 37.09
N ASN A 107 12.30 -26.41 37.28
CA ASN A 107 11.66 -25.70 38.39
C ASN A 107 10.18 -25.44 38.07
N LEU A 108 9.26 -26.01 38.86
CA LEU A 108 7.82 -25.87 38.66
C LEU A 108 7.37 -24.39 38.69
N ASN A 109 7.95 -23.59 39.58
CA ASN A 109 7.56 -22.19 39.73
C ASN A 109 7.92 -21.36 38.48
N SER A 110 9.06 -21.65 37.85
CA SER A 110 9.46 -20.93 36.62
C SER A 110 8.58 -21.33 35.43
N LEU A 111 8.16 -22.60 35.35
CA LEU A 111 7.21 -23.07 34.33
C LEU A 111 5.85 -22.34 34.46
N GLN A 112 5.34 -22.18 35.67
CA GLN A 112 4.10 -21.45 35.93
C GLN A 112 4.21 -19.97 35.55
N GLU A 113 5.32 -19.32 35.90
CA GLU A 113 5.59 -17.94 35.50
C GLU A 113 5.68 -17.80 33.98
N SER A 114 6.39 -18.72 33.31
CA SER A 114 6.54 -18.73 31.86
C SER A 114 5.23 -18.97 31.12
N LYS A 115 4.36 -19.82 31.68
CA LYS A 115 3.00 -20.04 31.18
C LYS A 115 2.17 -18.77 31.24
N LYS A 116 2.26 -18.01 32.34
CA LYS A 116 1.58 -16.72 32.48
C LYS A 116 2.11 -15.72 31.46
N ILE A 117 3.42 -15.58 31.34
CA ILE A 117 4.05 -14.69 30.34
C ILE A 117 3.62 -15.08 28.91
N LEU A 118 3.62 -16.37 28.57
CA LEU A 118 3.15 -16.84 27.26
C LEU A 118 1.67 -16.53 27.02
N SER A 119 0.81 -16.68 28.04
CA SER A 119 -0.60 -16.32 27.95
C SER A 119 -0.79 -14.83 27.72
N ASP A 120 -0.03 -13.98 28.43
CA ASP A 120 -0.07 -12.53 28.27
C ASP A 120 0.41 -12.12 26.87
N LEU A 121 1.50 -12.73 26.37
CA LEU A 121 1.99 -12.55 25.00
C LEU A 121 0.96 -12.95 23.95
N ILE A 122 0.19 -14.03 24.17
CA ILE A 122 -0.89 -14.42 23.25
C ILE A 122 -2.02 -13.39 23.26
N LEU A 123 -2.36 -12.81 24.42
CA LEU A 123 -3.35 -11.74 24.50
C LEU A 123 -2.88 -10.47 23.78
N GLU A 124 -1.62 -10.10 23.93
CA GLU A 124 -1.00 -9.00 23.18
C GLU A 124 -0.97 -9.28 21.68
N ALA A 125 -0.58 -10.48 21.28
CA ALA A 125 -0.58 -10.93 19.90
C ALA A 125 -1.99 -10.87 19.27
N ASN A 126 -3.03 -11.21 20.03
CA ASN A 126 -4.43 -11.07 19.62
C ASN A 126 -4.84 -9.61 19.37
N ASN A 127 -4.22 -8.64 20.03
CA ASN A 127 -4.48 -7.22 19.86
C ASN A 127 -3.67 -6.55 18.74
N MET A 128 -2.71 -7.28 18.14
CA MET A 128 -1.90 -6.79 17.02
C MET A 128 -2.77 -6.32 15.85
N LYS A 129 -2.39 -5.18 15.26
CA LYS A 129 -3.05 -4.62 14.08
C LYS A 129 -2.45 -5.19 12.79
N ALA A 130 -2.99 -6.32 12.33
CA ALA A 130 -2.62 -6.87 11.04
C ALA A 130 -3.26 -6.08 9.87
N PRO A 131 -2.49 -5.75 8.81
CA PRO A 131 -3.08 -5.34 7.53
C PRO A 131 -4.02 -6.41 6.97
N SER A 132 -4.90 -6.03 6.05
CA SER A 132 -5.96 -6.93 5.53
C SER A 132 -5.43 -8.26 5.00
N ALA A 133 -4.33 -8.26 4.23
CA ALA A 133 -3.72 -9.46 3.66
C ALA A 133 -3.03 -10.35 4.72
N PHE A 134 -2.67 -9.80 5.88
CA PHE A 134 -1.93 -10.51 6.93
C PHE A 134 -2.85 -11.04 8.04
N LYS A 135 -4.17 -10.93 7.91
CA LYS A 135 -5.11 -11.38 8.95
C LYS A 135 -5.00 -12.88 9.21
N GLU A 136 -4.90 -13.68 8.16
CA GLU A 136 -4.76 -15.13 8.30
C GLU A 136 -3.38 -15.50 8.84
N HIS A 137 -2.32 -14.83 8.36
CA HIS A 137 -0.97 -14.98 8.88
C HIS A 137 -0.90 -14.70 10.39
N LYS A 138 -1.56 -13.64 10.87
CA LYS A 138 -1.69 -13.35 12.31
C LYS A 138 -2.29 -14.53 13.08
N ASN A 139 -3.34 -15.17 12.55
CA ASN A 139 -3.96 -16.32 13.20
C ASN A 139 -2.99 -17.52 13.25
N SER A 140 -2.21 -17.75 12.19
CA SER A 140 -1.18 -18.79 12.16
C SER A 140 -0.10 -18.54 13.21
N VAL A 141 0.37 -17.30 13.35
CA VAL A 141 1.33 -16.88 14.39
C VAL A 141 0.77 -17.14 15.80
N ILE A 142 -0.47 -16.72 16.05
CA ILE A 142 -1.15 -16.97 17.34
C ILE A 142 -1.22 -18.48 17.61
N GLY A 143 -1.60 -19.28 16.61
CA GLY A 143 -1.66 -20.74 16.74
C GLY A 143 -0.29 -21.40 17.01
N ILE A 144 0.81 -20.80 16.56
CA ILE A 144 2.18 -21.22 16.92
C ILE A 144 2.44 -20.89 18.40
N MET A 145 2.10 -19.69 18.85
CA MET A 145 2.28 -19.27 20.25
C MET A 145 1.43 -20.12 21.21
N GLU A 146 0.18 -20.42 20.86
CA GLU A 146 -0.69 -21.33 21.61
C GLU A 146 -0.08 -22.74 21.68
N LYS A 147 0.52 -23.23 20.60
CA LYS A 147 1.21 -24.52 20.61
C LYS A 147 2.44 -24.50 21.54
N ARG A 148 3.18 -23.38 21.61
CA ARG A 148 4.27 -23.20 22.57
C ARG A 148 3.76 -23.22 24.01
N LEU A 149 2.67 -22.51 24.30
CA LEU A 149 2.00 -22.53 25.62
C LEU A 149 1.56 -23.94 26.01
N PHE A 150 1.00 -24.69 25.05
CA PHE A 150 0.61 -26.08 25.25
C PHE A 150 1.81 -26.95 25.64
N ILE A 151 2.94 -26.83 24.94
CA ILE A 151 4.16 -27.60 25.25
C ILE A 151 4.68 -27.25 26.65
N VAL A 152 4.71 -25.97 27.04
CA VAL A 152 5.12 -25.55 28.39
C VAL A 152 4.18 -26.12 29.46
N THR A 153 2.87 -26.11 29.19
CA THR A 153 1.87 -26.70 30.09
C THR A 153 2.03 -28.21 30.21
N TYR A 154 2.36 -28.89 29.11
CA TYR A 154 2.65 -30.32 29.12
C TYR A 154 3.91 -30.64 29.96
N LEU A 155 4.96 -29.82 29.85
CA LEU A 155 6.16 -29.94 30.68
C LEU A 155 5.87 -29.71 32.17
N GLU A 156 4.97 -28.78 32.52
CA GLU A 156 4.49 -28.57 33.89
C GLU A 156 3.82 -29.83 34.46
N VAL A 157 2.94 -30.46 33.69
CA VAL A 157 2.25 -31.70 34.08
C VAL A 157 3.25 -32.84 34.25
N LEU A 158 4.21 -32.99 33.35
CA LEU A 158 5.26 -34.00 33.45
C LEU A 158 6.18 -33.78 34.66
N ALA A 159 6.55 -32.54 34.96
CA ALA A 159 7.35 -32.20 36.13
C ALA A 159 6.61 -32.46 37.45
N SER A 160 5.28 -32.36 37.44
CA SER A 160 4.41 -32.63 38.61
C SER A 160 4.04 -34.10 38.77
N SER A 161 4.21 -34.91 37.72
CA SER A 161 3.84 -36.33 37.70
C SER A 161 5.03 -37.22 38.07
N SER A 162 4.80 -38.28 38.84
CA SER A 162 5.82 -39.29 39.13
C SER A 162 6.21 -40.14 37.91
N ASN A 163 5.41 -40.07 36.83
CA ASN A 163 5.63 -40.84 35.61
C ASN A 163 6.16 -39.92 34.50
N GLN A 164 7.49 -39.80 34.43
CA GLN A 164 8.23 -38.93 33.50
C GLN A 164 8.30 -39.51 32.08
N ASN A 165 7.14 -39.81 31.48
CA ASN A 165 7.10 -40.33 30.12
C ASN A 165 7.09 -39.19 29.09
N TYR A 166 8.28 -38.82 28.62
CA TYR A 166 8.48 -37.74 27.64
C TYR A 166 8.15 -38.15 26.18
N ASN A 167 7.62 -39.35 25.94
CA ASN A 167 7.43 -39.88 24.59
C ASN A 167 6.47 -39.03 23.72
N GLU A 168 5.54 -38.27 24.32
CA GLU A 168 4.61 -37.40 23.58
C GLU A 168 5.16 -35.97 23.38
N LEU A 169 6.31 -35.61 23.94
CA LEU A 169 6.90 -34.29 23.74
C LEU A 169 7.42 -34.12 22.29
N THR A 170 8.10 -35.14 21.77
CA THR A 170 8.66 -35.16 20.41
C THR A 170 7.62 -34.88 19.32
N PRO A 171 6.44 -35.55 19.26
CA PRO A 171 5.43 -35.24 18.26
C PRO A 171 4.91 -33.80 18.38
N HIS A 172 4.77 -33.25 19.59
CA HIS A 172 4.35 -31.85 19.75
C HIS A 172 5.40 -30.84 19.28
N ILE A 173 6.69 -31.12 19.48
CA ILE A 173 7.79 -30.30 18.93
C ILE A 173 7.79 -30.39 17.41
N ASN A 174 7.61 -31.57 16.84
CA ASN A 174 7.56 -31.74 15.39
C ASN A 174 6.35 -31.02 14.78
N GLU A 175 5.18 -31.11 15.41
CA GLU A 175 4.00 -30.35 14.99
C GLU A 175 4.24 -28.84 15.04
N LEU A 176 4.91 -28.33 16.08
CA LEU A 176 5.29 -26.92 16.18
C LEU A 176 6.20 -26.50 15.01
N LYS A 177 7.21 -27.31 14.67
CA LYS A 177 8.09 -27.04 13.52
C LYS A 177 7.32 -27.02 12.20
N THR A 178 6.41 -27.96 11.99
CA THR A 178 5.56 -27.99 10.81
C THR A 178 4.69 -26.74 10.72
N ARG A 179 4.08 -26.30 11.82
CA ARG A 179 3.29 -25.05 11.85
C ARG A 179 4.14 -23.82 11.52
N GLN A 180 5.36 -23.73 12.04
CA GLN A 180 6.30 -22.66 11.71
C GLN A 180 6.65 -22.65 10.22
N GLN A 181 6.87 -23.82 9.62
CA GLN A 181 7.13 -23.90 8.19
C GLN A 181 5.92 -23.45 7.36
N LEU A 182 4.71 -23.84 7.75
CA LEU A 182 3.48 -23.43 7.06
C LEU A 182 3.23 -21.93 7.18
N GLU A 183 3.50 -21.32 8.34
CA GLU A 183 3.39 -19.88 8.54
C GLU A 183 4.37 -19.11 7.64
N ARG A 184 5.62 -19.56 7.52
CA ARG A 184 6.61 -18.98 6.59
C ARG A 184 6.14 -19.07 5.13
N ASN A 185 5.62 -20.23 4.73
CA ASN A 185 5.09 -20.40 3.38
C ASN A 185 3.88 -19.49 3.12
N GLN A 186 3.03 -19.29 4.13
CA GLN A 186 1.91 -18.36 4.05
C GLN A 186 2.39 -16.91 3.91
N LEU A 187 3.42 -16.51 4.66
CA LEU A 187 4.03 -15.19 4.55
C LEU A 187 4.60 -14.94 3.14
N ALA A 188 5.32 -15.91 2.59
CA ALA A 188 5.82 -15.85 1.22
C ALA A 188 4.68 -15.71 0.20
N GLY A 189 3.61 -16.49 0.34
CA GLY A 189 2.43 -16.36 -0.52
C GLY A 189 1.79 -14.97 -0.45
N ILE A 190 1.70 -14.37 0.73
CA ILE A 190 1.20 -12.99 0.89
C ILE A 190 2.11 -11.99 0.17
N PHE A 191 3.43 -12.18 0.22
CA PHE A 191 4.38 -11.31 -0.49
C PHE A 191 4.25 -11.44 -2.01
N GLU A 192 4.03 -12.65 -2.53
CA GLU A 192 3.73 -12.87 -3.95
C GLU A 192 2.42 -12.18 -4.37
N GLU A 193 1.32 -12.39 -3.63
CA GLU A 193 0.01 -11.80 -3.91
C GLU A 193 0.06 -10.26 -3.89
N GLU A 194 0.79 -9.69 -2.94
CA GLU A 194 0.88 -8.25 -2.75
C GLU A 194 1.99 -7.58 -3.59
N ASN A 195 2.66 -8.35 -4.47
CA ASN A 195 3.76 -7.92 -5.33
C ASN A 195 4.89 -7.22 -4.55
N ILE A 196 5.22 -7.76 -3.38
CA ILE A 196 6.32 -7.30 -2.54
C ILE A 196 7.57 -8.09 -2.94
N PRO A 197 8.67 -7.43 -3.38
CA PRO A 197 9.91 -8.14 -3.68
C PRO A 197 10.49 -8.78 -2.42
N TYR A 198 10.77 -10.08 -2.47
CA TYR A 198 11.39 -10.81 -1.37
C TYR A 198 12.41 -11.84 -1.87
N ILE A 199 13.32 -12.24 -0.99
CA ILE A 199 14.32 -13.29 -1.17
C ILE A 199 14.13 -14.27 -0.01
N LEU A 200 13.93 -15.54 -0.33
CA LEU A 200 13.93 -16.63 0.64
C LEU A 200 15.33 -17.22 0.70
N GLU A 201 15.98 -17.14 1.85
CA GLU A 201 17.30 -17.75 2.10
C GLU A 201 17.17 -19.24 2.44
N ASP A 202 18.28 -19.99 2.33
CA ASP A 202 18.32 -21.45 2.55
C ASP A 202 17.98 -21.85 4.00
N ASP A 203 18.16 -20.93 4.96
CA ASP A 203 17.78 -21.09 6.37
C ASP A 203 16.28 -20.80 6.62
N GLY A 204 15.55 -20.39 5.58
CA GLY A 204 14.16 -19.99 5.62
C GLY A 204 13.92 -18.57 6.13
N THR A 205 14.96 -17.74 6.21
CA THR A 205 14.85 -16.30 6.46
C THR A 205 14.26 -15.61 5.22
N ILE A 206 13.32 -14.68 5.42
CA ILE A 206 12.68 -13.95 4.34
C ILE A 206 13.14 -12.48 4.40
N GLN A 207 14.00 -12.09 3.46
CA GLN A 207 14.37 -10.70 3.26
C GLN A 207 13.38 -10.05 2.30
N TYR A 208 12.93 -8.84 2.59
CA TYR A 208 11.96 -8.14 1.75
C TYR A 208 12.32 -6.67 1.54
N GLU A 209 11.89 -6.14 0.39
CA GLU A 209 12.06 -4.74 0.04
C GLU A 209 10.79 -3.94 0.32
N TYR A 210 10.95 -2.71 0.80
CA TYR A 210 9.81 -1.84 1.07
C TYR A 210 10.06 -0.37 0.70
N LYS A 211 8.98 0.33 0.34
CA LYS A 211 9.02 1.76 0.05
C LYS A 211 8.77 2.57 1.33
N THR A 212 9.62 3.57 1.57
CA THR A 212 9.48 4.51 2.69
C THR A 212 9.92 5.91 2.26
N TYR A 213 9.43 6.96 2.95
CA TYR A 213 9.84 8.35 2.68
C TYR A 213 11.22 8.72 3.25
N ARG A 214 11.82 7.86 4.07
CA ARG A 214 13.14 8.12 4.66
C ARG A 214 14.23 7.58 3.74
N PRO A 215 15.15 8.42 3.22
CA PRO A 215 16.26 7.94 2.41
C PRO A 215 17.25 7.20 3.31
N GLY A 216 17.27 5.87 3.18
CA GLY A 216 18.19 4.96 3.89
C GLY A 216 17.46 3.73 4.42
N ASN A 217 17.79 2.55 3.87
CA ASN A 217 17.39 1.21 4.35
C ASN A 217 16.03 0.65 3.88
N GLY A 218 15.78 0.62 2.57
CA GLY A 218 14.68 -0.18 1.99
C GLY A 218 14.90 -1.70 2.00
N LYS A 219 15.81 -2.21 2.84
CA LYS A 219 16.08 -3.63 3.06
C LYS A 219 15.92 -3.95 4.54
N SER A 220 15.01 -4.87 4.86
CA SER A 220 14.87 -5.45 6.19
C SER A 220 15.42 -6.86 6.14
N ASN A 221 16.20 -7.22 7.16
CA ASN A 221 16.46 -8.63 7.49
C ASN A 221 15.25 -9.21 8.22
#